data_AF-A0A2V8IUW1-F1
#
_entry.id   AF-A0A2V8IUW1-F1
#
_cell.length_a   1.000
_cell.length_b   1.000
_cell.length_c   1.000
_cell.angle_alpha   90.00
_cell.angle_beta   90.00
_cell.angle_gamma   90.00
#
_symmetry.space_group_name_H-M   'P 1'
#
loop_
_entity.id
_entity.type
_entity.pdbx_description
1 polymer ?
#
loop_
_entity_poly.entity_id
_entity_poly.type
_entity_poly.pdbx_seq_one_letter_code
_entity_poly.pdbx_strand_id
1 'polypeptide(L)'
;MKTLADPDAGKVNVLSATPISIADLNAFPTHCNGLPEGRTFPEEFRVFEVVGRITFIAHEDDRDYHIAIEDLNSSESSVVAELADTVCMGAVISPHFPTLRTAEAMFETLRNERPVSSLAGTTVRVRGVGFYDFAHGQRGRSRNCIELHPIIAIDTAR
;
A
#
# COMPACT_ATOMS: atom_id res chain seq x y z
N MET A 1 -13.35 2.61 2.24
CA MET A 1 -12.38 3.70 2.02
C MET A 1 -11.06 3.17 1.48
N LYS A 2 -10.41 2.27 2.21
CA LYS A 2 -9.09 1.75 1.89
C LYS A 2 -8.96 1.12 0.48
N THR A 3 -10.02 0.49 -0.02
CA THR A 3 -10.06 -0.13 -1.37
C THR A 3 -10.49 0.80 -2.51
N LEU A 4 -10.35 2.13 -2.37
CA LEU A 4 -10.87 3.12 -3.34
C LEU A 4 -12.38 2.97 -3.62
N ALA A 5 -13.16 2.65 -2.59
CA ALA A 5 -14.61 2.45 -2.68
C ALA A 5 -15.41 3.63 -2.11
N ASP A 6 -14.72 4.61 -1.52
CA ASP A 6 -15.34 5.77 -0.91
C ASP A 6 -15.81 6.79 -1.95
N PRO A 7 -16.72 7.72 -1.59
CA PRO A 7 -17.25 8.73 -2.50
C PRO A 7 -16.18 9.61 -3.17
N ASP A 8 -15.00 9.71 -2.55
CA ASP A 8 -13.90 10.55 -2.99
C ASP A 8 -12.85 9.78 -3.82
N ALA A 9 -13.05 8.49 -4.07
CA ALA A 9 -12.15 7.66 -4.88
C ALA A 9 -11.94 8.21 -6.31
N GLY A 10 -12.93 8.91 -6.86
CA GLY A 10 -12.82 9.58 -8.17
C GLY A 10 -11.86 10.77 -8.18
N LYS A 11 -11.49 11.31 -7.01
CA LYS A 11 -10.50 12.41 -6.87
C LYS A 11 -9.06 11.88 -6.85
N VAL A 12 -8.86 10.57 -6.69
CA VAL A 12 -7.52 9.95 -6.69
C VAL A 12 -7.04 9.81 -8.14
N ASN A 13 -5.91 10.44 -8.45
CA ASN A 13 -5.28 10.31 -9.77
C ASN A 13 -4.46 9.02 -9.85
N VAL A 14 -5.11 7.90 -10.19
CA VAL A 14 -4.44 6.58 -10.30
C VAL A 14 -3.50 6.44 -11.50
N LEU A 15 -3.51 7.41 -12.43
CA LEU A 15 -2.71 7.38 -13.64
C LEU A 15 -1.31 7.99 -13.46
N SER A 16 -1.08 8.71 -12.36
CA SER A 16 0.19 9.38 -12.09
C SER A 16 0.70 8.99 -10.72
N ALA A 17 1.85 8.33 -10.68
CA ALA A 17 2.55 8.02 -9.44
C ALA A 17 3.66 9.05 -9.18
N THR A 18 3.81 9.49 -7.94
CA THR A 18 4.95 10.31 -7.49
C THR A 18 6.05 9.38 -6.98
N PRO A 19 7.22 9.27 -7.63
CA PRO A 19 8.36 8.55 -7.05
C PRO A 19 8.83 9.23 -5.77
N ILE A 20 9.01 8.45 -4.70
CA ILE A 20 9.44 8.95 -3.39
C ILE A 20 10.22 7.85 -2.65
N SER A 21 11.21 8.24 -1.83
CA SER A 21 11.85 7.29 -0.91
C SER A 21 10.90 6.94 0.25
N ILE A 22 11.08 5.79 0.89
CA ILE A 22 10.26 5.44 2.06
C ILE A 22 10.62 6.37 3.23
N ALA A 23 11.88 6.80 3.32
CA ALA A 23 12.30 7.81 4.28
C ALA A 23 11.57 9.16 4.10
N ASP A 24 11.45 9.67 2.87
CA ASP A 24 10.73 10.93 2.59
C ASP A 24 9.22 10.78 2.78
N LEU A 25 8.66 9.61 2.44
CA LEU A 25 7.25 9.30 2.71
C LEU A 25 6.95 9.34 4.22
N ASN A 26 7.88 8.83 5.04
CA ASN A 26 7.81 8.87 6.50
C ASN A 26 7.97 10.28 7.09
N ALA A 27 8.41 11.27 6.29
CA ALA A 27 8.57 12.66 6.71
C ALA A 27 7.29 13.50 6.56
N PHE A 28 6.21 12.96 5.97
CA PHE A 28 4.92 13.64 5.94
C PHE A 28 4.33 13.83 7.34
N PRO A 29 3.36 14.77 7.52
CA PRO A 29 2.68 14.99 8.79
C PRO A 29 2.16 13.69 9.42
N THR A 30 2.27 13.61 10.75
CA THR A 30 1.86 12.40 11.49
C THR A 30 0.37 12.41 11.79
N HIS A 31 -0.32 11.35 11.35
CA HIS A 31 -1.75 11.12 11.63
C HIS A 31 -1.95 9.66 12.07
N CYS A 32 -1.73 9.38 13.36
CA CYS A 32 -1.75 8.03 13.92
C CYS A 32 -2.97 7.70 14.80
N ASN A 33 -3.82 8.68 15.06
CA ASN A 33 -5.02 8.55 15.89
C ASN A 33 -6.05 9.62 15.51
N GLY A 34 -7.31 9.43 15.95
CA GLY A 34 -8.37 10.40 15.73
C GLY A 34 -8.66 10.66 14.25
N LEU A 35 -8.51 9.64 13.41
CA LEU A 35 -8.68 9.76 11.97
C LEU A 35 -10.16 10.03 11.61
N PRO A 36 -10.44 10.91 10.63
CA PRO A 36 -11.79 11.12 10.13
C PRO A 36 -12.38 9.86 9.45
N GLU A 37 -13.70 9.84 9.28
CA GLU A 37 -14.42 8.75 8.59
C GLU A 37 -14.15 8.72 7.06
N GLY A 38 -13.53 9.75 6.51
CA GLY A 38 -13.27 9.88 5.07
C GLY A 38 -11.89 10.46 4.78
N ARG A 39 -11.44 10.31 3.53
CA ARG A 39 -10.19 10.89 3.03
C ARG A 39 -10.21 12.39 3.30
N THR A 40 -9.20 12.87 4.02
CA THR A 40 -9.12 14.25 4.50
C THR A 40 -7.77 14.87 4.19
N PHE A 41 -6.70 14.08 4.20
CA PHE A 41 -5.35 14.59 4.04
C PHE A 41 -4.94 14.61 2.56
N PRO A 42 -4.18 15.63 2.09
CA PRO A 42 -3.79 15.74 0.68
C PRO A 42 -3.04 14.50 0.14
N GLU A 43 -2.29 13.82 0.99
CA GLU A 43 -1.55 12.60 0.66
C GLU A 43 -2.50 11.46 0.26
N GLU A 44 -3.74 11.46 0.78
CA GLU A 44 -4.73 10.40 0.54
C GLU A 44 -5.37 10.45 -0.85
N PHE A 45 -5.06 11.50 -1.61
CA PHE A 45 -5.53 11.70 -2.99
C PHE A 45 -4.46 11.40 -4.03
N ARG A 46 -3.29 10.91 -3.59
CA ARG A 46 -2.09 10.75 -4.42
C ARG A 46 -1.64 9.30 -4.46
N VAL A 47 -1.11 8.90 -5.60
CA VAL A 47 -0.35 7.65 -5.73
C VAL A 47 1.13 7.95 -5.52
N PHE A 48 1.77 7.13 -4.71
CA PHE A 48 3.21 7.13 -4.50
C PHE A 48 3.83 5.87 -5.09
N GLU A 49 5.01 6.01 -5.69
CA GLU A 49 5.86 4.90 -6.10
C GLU A 49 7.05 4.83 -5.15
N VAL A 50 7.20 3.70 -4.47
CA VAL A 50 8.34 3.42 -3.60
C VAL A 50 9.12 2.22 -4.13
N VAL A 51 10.42 2.21 -3.90
CA VAL A 51 11.28 1.05 -4.11
C VAL A 51 11.89 0.66 -2.77
N GLY A 52 11.73 -0.60 -2.38
CA GLY A 52 12.14 -1.07 -1.06
C GLY A 52 12.23 -2.58 -0.98
N ARG A 53 12.71 -3.09 0.16
CA ARG A 53 12.85 -4.52 0.41
C ARG A 53 11.71 -5.02 1.29
N ILE A 54 11.06 -6.12 0.90
CA ILE A 54 10.01 -6.73 1.72
C ILE A 54 10.67 -7.32 2.97
N THR A 55 10.21 -6.90 4.15
CA THR A 55 10.68 -7.42 5.45
C THR A 55 9.69 -8.38 6.09
N PHE A 56 8.42 -8.26 5.74
CA PHE A 56 7.35 -9.11 6.21
C PHE A 56 6.20 -9.07 5.23
N ILE A 57 5.51 -10.20 5.09
CA ILE A 57 4.29 -10.31 4.34
C ILE A 57 3.38 -11.36 4.97
N ALA A 58 2.11 -11.03 5.11
CA ALA A 58 1.08 -11.93 5.60
C ALA A 58 -0.22 -11.71 4.81
N HIS A 59 -1.07 -12.74 4.81
CA HIS A 59 -2.47 -12.61 4.41
C HIS A 59 -3.27 -12.46 5.69
N GLU A 60 -3.93 -11.33 5.87
CA GLU A 60 -4.56 -10.95 7.14
C GLU A 60 -6.03 -11.40 7.21
N ASP A 61 -6.66 -11.18 8.38
CA ASP A 61 -8.04 -11.62 8.65
C ASP A 61 -9.08 -10.85 7.79
N ASP A 62 -8.76 -9.62 7.38
CA ASP A 62 -9.57 -8.83 6.44
C ASP A 62 -9.31 -9.21 4.97
N ARG A 63 -8.43 -10.20 4.75
CA ARG A 63 -8.07 -10.86 3.49
C ARG A 63 -7.12 -10.05 2.61
N ASP A 64 -6.72 -8.86 3.03
CA ASP A 64 -5.70 -8.12 2.31
C ASP A 64 -4.32 -8.74 2.59
N TYR A 65 -3.39 -8.55 1.66
CA TYR A 65 -1.99 -8.87 1.93
C TYR A 65 -1.28 -7.67 2.52
N HIS A 66 -0.94 -7.77 3.81
CA HIS A 66 -0.08 -6.84 4.52
C HIS A 66 1.36 -7.03 4.07
N ILE A 67 1.96 -6.01 3.46
CA ILE A 67 3.36 -6.04 3.00
C ILE A 67 4.15 -4.93 3.69
N ALA A 68 5.05 -5.31 4.60
CA ALA A 68 5.99 -4.37 5.21
C ALA A 68 7.23 -4.22 4.32
N ILE A 69 7.50 -2.98 3.90
CA ILE A 69 8.61 -2.66 3.00
C ILE A 69 9.56 -1.72 3.72
N GLU A 70 10.85 -2.03 3.76
CA GLU A 70 11.89 -1.15 4.30
C GLU A 70 12.61 -0.38 3.19
N ASP A 71 13.07 0.82 3.52
CA ASP A 71 13.90 1.65 2.65
C ASP A 71 15.25 0.96 2.38
N LEU A 72 15.70 0.99 1.13
CA LEU A 72 16.98 0.38 0.75
C LEU A 72 18.19 1.08 1.35
N ASN A 73 18.07 2.37 1.66
CA ASN A 73 19.15 3.20 2.18
C ASN A 73 19.02 3.45 3.70
N SER A 74 17.90 3.03 4.31
CA SER A 74 17.62 3.26 5.74
C SER A 74 16.71 2.18 6.32
N SER A 75 17.29 1.22 7.04
CA SER A 75 16.52 0.18 7.75
C SER A 75 15.62 0.71 8.86
N GLU A 76 15.73 1.99 9.25
CA GLU A 76 14.83 2.62 10.21
C GLU A 76 13.55 3.22 9.61
N SER A 77 13.40 3.11 8.29
CA SER A 77 12.25 3.63 7.56
C SER A 77 11.54 2.49 6.87
N SER A 78 10.27 2.29 7.23
CA SER A 78 9.40 1.30 6.61
C SER A 78 8.06 1.93 6.24
N VAL A 79 7.34 1.26 5.35
CA VAL A 79 5.95 1.55 5.02
C VAL A 79 5.19 0.24 4.89
N VAL A 80 3.92 0.26 5.29
CA VAL A 80 2.98 -0.84 5.01
C VAL A 80 2.32 -0.55 3.68
N ALA A 81 2.28 -1.55 2.80
CA ALA A 81 1.53 -1.52 1.56
C ALA A 81 0.56 -2.69 1.55
N GLU A 82 -0.70 -2.41 1.25
CA GLU A 82 -1.80 -3.37 1.35
C GLU A 82 -2.33 -3.71 -0.03
N LEU A 83 -2.27 -5.00 -0.39
CA LEU A 83 -2.92 -5.49 -1.60
C LEU A 83 -4.35 -5.90 -1.26
N ALA A 84 -5.31 -5.15 -1.79
CA ALA A 84 -6.73 -5.41 -1.58
C ALA A 84 -7.16 -6.75 -2.19
N ASP A 85 -7.91 -7.58 -1.44
CA ASP A 85 -8.61 -8.74 -2.00
C ASP A 85 -9.75 -8.27 -2.90
N THR A 86 -9.67 -8.61 -4.18
CA THR A 86 -10.64 -8.14 -5.17
C THR A 86 -11.98 -8.87 -5.13
N VAL A 87 -12.14 -9.89 -4.29
CA VAL A 87 -13.45 -10.49 -3.99
C VAL A 87 -14.21 -9.75 -2.90
N CYS A 88 -13.53 -8.91 -2.12
CA CYS A 88 -14.15 -8.11 -1.07
C CYS A 88 -15.04 -7.02 -1.68
N MET A 89 -16.20 -6.79 -1.06
CA MET A 89 -17.22 -5.89 -1.62
C MET A 89 -16.70 -4.47 -1.87
N GLY A 90 -15.82 -3.96 -1.01
CA GLY A 90 -15.20 -2.66 -1.21
C GLY A 90 -14.42 -2.58 -2.53
N ALA A 91 -13.61 -3.59 -2.84
CA ALA A 91 -12.90 -3.64 -4.12
C ALA A 91 -13.87 -3.79 -5.29
N VAL A 92 -14.88 -4.68 -5.18
CA VAL A 92 -15.87 -4.94 -6.24
C VAL A 92 -16.64 -3.69 -6.65
N ILE A 93 -17.03 -2.85 -5.68
CA ILE A 93 -17.77 -1.61 -5.96
C ILE A 93 -16.86 -0.42 -6.30
N SER A 94 -15.54 -0.59 -6.21
CA SER A 94 -14.61 0.49 -6.54
C SER A 94 -14.73 0.90 -8.01
N PRO A 95 -14.79 2.20 -8.34
CA PRO A 95 -14.65 2.65 -9.72
C PRO A 95 -13.28 2.28 -10.34
N HIS A 96 -12.30 1.90 -9.50
CA HIS A 96 -10.97 1.48 -9.92
C HIS A 96 -10.79 -0.04 -9.86
N PHE A 97 -11.86 -0.84 -9.80
CA PHE A 97 -11.81 -2.31 -9.74
C PHE A 97 -10.86 -2.94 -10.79
N PRO A 98 -10.84 -2.52 -12.08
CA PRO A 98 -9.90 -3.08 -13.06
C PRO A 98 -8.42 -2.88 -12.68
N THR A 99 -8.09 -1.75 -12.04
CA THR A 99 -6.75 -1.46 -11.54
C THR A 99 -6.39 -2.38 -10.38
N LEU A 100 -7.31 -2.60 -9.44
CA LEU A 100 -7.10 -3.52 -8.31
C LEU A 100 -6.91 -4.96 -8.79
N ARG A 101 -7.71 -5.42 -9.77
CA ARG A 101 -7.54 -6.74 -10.41
C ARG A 101 -6.20 -6.89 -11.12
N THR A 102 -5.70 -5.80 -11.72
CA THR A 102 -4.37 -5.80 -12.34
C THR A 102 -3.27 -5.92 -11.28
N ALA A 103 -3.36 -5.19 -10.17
CA ALA A 103 -2.42 -5.28 -9.07
C ALA A 103 -2.37 -6.70 -8.46
N GLU A 104 -3.54 -7.33 -8.27
CA GLU A 104 -3.65 -8.71 -7.81
C GLU A 104 -2.94 -9.69 -8.77
N ALA A 105 -3.16 -9.56 -10.08
CA ALA A 105 -2.48 -10.39 -11.07
C ALA A 105 -0.95 -10.18 -11.12
N MET A 106 -0.49 -8.94 -10.92
CA MET A 106 0.93 -8.63 -10.82
C MET A 106 1.56 -9.29 -9.59
N PHE A 107 0.86 -9.24 -8.46
CA PHE A 107 1.30 -9.90 -7.23
C PHE A 107 1.38 -11.42 -7.39
N GLU A 108 0.37 -12.05 -8.01
CA GLU A 108 0.41 -13.49 -8.30
C GLU A 108 1.58 -13.87 -9.22
N THR A 109 1.91 -13.01 -10.19
CA THR A 109 3.09 -13.18 -11.05
C THR A 109 4.39 -13.08 -10.25
N LEU A 110 4.51 -12.11 -9.34
CA LEU A 110 5.65 -11.96 -8.43
C LEU A 110 5.81 -13.18 -7.51
N ARG A 111 4.68 -13.68 -6.98
CA ARG A 111 4.60 -14.86 -6.12
C ARG A 111 5.06 -16.11 -6.85
N ASN A 112 4.68 -16.26 -8.13
CA ASN A 112 5.04 -17.40 -8.98
C ASN A 112 4.75 -18.73 -8.26
N GLU A 113 3.52 -18.87 -7.76
CA GLU A 113 3.00 -20.03 -7.01
C GLU A 113 3.68 -20.33 -5.66
N ARG A 114 4.72 -19.57 -5.29
CA ARG A 114 5.44 -19.78 -4.01
C ARG A 114 4.58 -19.32 -2.81
N PRO A 115 4.88 -19.79 -1.59
CA PRO A 115 4.31 -19.20 -0.38
C PRO A 115 4.65 -17.71 -0.29
N VAL A 116 3.72 -16.87 0.16
CA VAL A 116 3.95 -15.42 0.28
C VAL A 116 5.15 -15.08 1.15
N SER A 117 5.40 -15.85 2.20
CA SER A 117 6.57 -15.70 3.08
C SER A 117 7.91 -15.78 2.33
N SER A 118 7.96 -16.42 1.16
CA SER A 118 9.16 -16.47 0.31
C SER A 118 9.49 -15.16 -0.38
N LEU A 119 8.58 -14.18 -0.36
CA LEU A 119 8.82 -12.85 -0.92
C LEU A 119 9.62 -11.95 0.02
N ALA A 120 9.74 -12.30 1.31
CA ALA A 120 10.63 -11.58 2.22
C ALA A 120 12.08 -11.58 1.70
N GLY A 121 12.73 -10.42 1.76
CA GLY A 121 14.04 -10.16 1.17
C GLY A 121 14.00 -9.72 -0.29
N THR A 122 12.86 -9.82 -0.98
CA THR A 122 12.72 -9.36 -2.37
C THR A 122 12.66 -7.84 -2.42
N THR A 123 13.44 -7.23 -3.31
CA THR A 123 13.32 -5.81 -3.64
C THR A 123 12.18 -5.61 -4.64
N VAL A 124 11.24 -4.75 -4.27
CA VAL A 124 10.03 -4.48 -5.06
C VAL A 124 9.91 -2.99 -5.34
N ARG A 125 9.27 -2.69 -6.46
CA ARG A 125 8.66 -1.40 -6.76
C ARG A 125 7.18 -1.53 -6.50
N VAL A 126 6.62 -0.63 -5.69
CA VAL A 126 5.20 -0.61 -5.36
C VAL A 126 4.63 0.75 -5.70
N ARG A 127 3.50 0.76 -6.40
CA ARG A 127 2.63 1.93 -6.51
C ARG A 127 1.39 1.67 -5.68
N GLY A 128 1.10 2.60 -4.78
CA GLY A 128 -0.13 2.55 -4.01
C GLY A 128 -0.62 3.94 -3.66
N VAL A 129 -1.89 4.01 -3.28
CA VAL A 129 -2.53 5.26 -2.88
C VAL A 129 -2.10 5.56 -1.44
N GLY A 130 -1.68 6.79 -1.16
CA GLY A 130 -1.46 7.20 0.22
C GLY A 130 -2.74 7.05 1.03
N PHE A 131 -2.63 6.57 2.25
CA PHE A 131 -3.76 6.47 3.16
C PHE A 131 -3.24 6.54 4.59
N TYR A 132 -3.86 7.31 5.49
CA TYR A 132 -3.44 7.26 6.89
C TYR A 132 -4.24 6.20 7.63
N ASP A 133 -3.56 5.37 8.42
CA ASP A 133 -4.20 4.40 9.30
C ASP A 133 -3.87 4.67 10.77
N PHE A 134 -4.75 4.25 11.68
CA PHE A 134 -4.47 4.42 13.09
C PHE A 134 -3.39 3.42 13.54
N ALA A 135 -2.59 3.80 14.54
CA ALA A 135 -1.61 2.90 15.11
C ALA A 135 -2.30 1.81 15.94
N HIS A 136 -2.13 0.54 15.56
CA HIS A 136 -2.75 -0.61 16.21
C HIS A 136 -1.81 -1.83 16.34
N GLY A 137 -0.50 -1.60 16.22
CA GLY A 137 0.55 -2.62 16.40
C GLY A 137 0.98 -3.31 15.10
N GLN A 138 0.58 -2.77 13.95
CA GLN A 138 0.90 -3.31 12.64
C GLN A 138 2.41 -3.31 12.35
N ARG A 139 2.89 -4.39 11.74
CA ARG A 139 4.33 -4.62 11.52
C ARG A 139 4.84 -3.80 10.33
N GLY A 140 5.94 -3.08 10.50
CA GLY A 140 6.51 -2.26 9.43
C GLY A 140 5.78 -0.94 9.18
N ARG A 141 4.92 -0.52 10.12
CA ARG A 141 4.27 0.79 10.13
C ARG A 141 5.27 1.91 9.84
N SER A 142 4.88 2.86 9.00
CA SER A 142 5.57 4.13 8.84
C SER A 142 5.58 4.94 10.15
N ARG A 143 6.54 5.86 10.28
CA ARG A 143 6.65 6.69 11.50
C ARG A 143 5.41 7.55 11.73
N ASN A 144 4.87 8.08 10.63
CA ASN A 144 3.72 8.99 10.55
C ASN A 144 2.36 8.29 10.33
N CYS A 145 2.34 6.96 10.25
CA CYS A 145 1.17 6.11 10.00
C CYS A 145 0.55 6.21 8.59
N ILE A 146 1.26 6.75 7.61
CA ILE A 146 0.86 6.58 6.21
C ILE A 146 1.12 5.15 5.73
N GLU A 147 0.15 4.55 5.06
CA GLU A 147 0.25 3.30 4.33
C GLU A 147 0.06 3.56 2.82
N LEU A 148 0.41 2.57 2.01
CA LEU A 148 0.07 2.52 0.60
C LEU A 148 -1.09 1.54 0.41
N HIS A 149 -2.32 2.05 0.57
CA HIS A 149 -3.55 1.26 0.48
C HIS A 149 -4.60 1.97 -0.41
N PRO A 150 -5.00 1.36 -1.55
CA PRO A 150 -4.58 0.04 -2.01
C PRO A 150 -3.31 0.14 -2.86
N ILE A 151 -2.59 -0.99 -2.96
CA ILE A 151 -1.61 -1.21 -4.03
C ILE A 151 -2.35 -1.22 -5.37
N ILE A 152 -1.82 -0.47 -6.34
CA ILE A 152 -2.32 -0.42 -7.72
C ILE A 152 -1.34 -0.99 -8.75
N ALA A 153 -0.07 -1.20 -8.36
CA ALA A 153 0.91 -1.94 -9.14
C ALA A 153 2.05 -2.44 -8.25
N ILE A 154 2.60 -3.63 -8.54
CA ILE A 154 3.75 -4.20 -7.83
C ILE A 154 4.61 -5.05 -8.75
N ASP A 155 5.92 -4.82 -8.79
CA ASP A 155 6.88 -5.61 -9.56
C ASP A 155 8.23 -5.76 -8.84
N THR A 156 9.08 -6.68 -9.30
CA THR A 156 10.48 -6.72 -8.84
C THR A 156 11.22 -5.49 -9.31
N ALA A 157 11.86 -4.75 -8.40
CA ALA A 157 12.82 -3.73 -8.80
C ALA A 157 14.18 -4.39 -9.07
N ARG A 158 14.70 -4.19 -10.28
CA ARG A 158 16.06 -4.59 -10.67
C ARG A 158 17.06 -3.51 -10.36
#